data_AF-A0A2V9WG25-F1
#
_entry.id   AF-A0A2V9WG25-F1
#
_cell.length_a   1.000
_cell.length_b   1.000
_cell.length_c   1.000
_cell.angle_alpha   90.00
_cell.angle_beta   90.00
_cell.angle_gamma   90.00
#
_symmetry.space_group_name_H-M   'P 1'
#
loop_
_entity.id
_entity.type
_entity.pdbx_description
1 polymer ?
#
loop_
_entity_poly.entity_id
_entity_poly.type
_entity_poly.pdbx_seq_one_letter_code
_entity_poly.pdbx_strand_id
1 'polypeptide(L)'
;MLPNGTRIAFSRIRKFAGDGFQQEAIFVVNADGSNPRQLTSWGIAEEHVSWSPDSQWMVFNVAKESGHPTGSNLGIYLMRSDGTEQHLLYNGRENLPIHKAHFSPDGKKILFGCWSFTNQSNDICVMDVKGTNVVDIISTPDFDENFPSWGTAP
;
A
#
# COMPACT_ATOMS: atom_id res chain seq x y z
N MET A 1 10.65 -9.53 -1.87
CA MET A 1 10.94 -10.84 -1.23
C MET A 1 10.54 -10.76 0.24
N LEU A 2 10.06 -11.86 0.80
CA LEU A 2 9.61 -11.95 2.20
C LEU A 2 10.77 -11.84 3.20
N PRO A 3 10.48 -11.47 4.45
CA PRO A 3 11.43 -11.67 5.54
C PRO A 3 11.67 -13.16 5.87
N ASN A 4 10.68 -14.04 5.66
CA ASN A 4 10.76 -15.47 6.04
C ASN A 4 10.72 -16.48 4.87
N GLY A 5 10.55 -16.02 3.63
CA GLY A 5 10.58 -16.87 2.43
C GLY A 5 9.39 -17.81 2.18
N THR A 6 8.34 -17.84 3.02
CA THR A 6 7.30 -18.90 2.95
C THR A 6 6.01 -18.56 2.19
N ARG A 7 5.62 -17.29 2.07
CA ARG A 7 4.34 -16.85 1.46
C ARG A 7 4.42 -15.62 0.58
N ILE A 8 4.00 -15.67 -0.67
CA ILE A 8 4.02 -14.51 -1.59
C ILE A 8 2.70 -13.76 -1.47
N ALA A 9 2.75 -12.43 -1.30
CA ALA A 9 1.57 -11.57 -1.50
C ALA A 9 1.59 -10.93 -2.88
N PHE A 10 0.43 -10.79 -3.50
CA PHE A 10 0.30 -10.18 -4.81
C PHE A 10 -1.10 -9.60 -4.98
N SER A 11 -1.18 -8.60 -5.85
CA SER A 11 -2.45 -8.09 -6.35
C SER A 11 -2.98 -8.99 -7.47
N ARG A 12 -4.27 -9.30 -7.42
CA ARG A 12 -4.98 -9.95 -8.53
C ARG A 12 -6.00 -8.97 -9.07
N ILE A 13 -6.00 -8.81 -10.40
CA ILE A 13 -6.94 -7.97 -11.12
C ILE A 13 -7.96 -8.86 -11.84
N ARG A 14 -9.24 -8.67 -11.52
CA ARG A 14 -10.37 -9.25 -12.25
C ARG A 14 -10.74 -8.31 -13.39
N LYS A 15 -10.50 -8.77 -14.61
CA LYS A 15 -10.85 -8.07 -15.85
C LYS A 15 -12.30 -8.35 -16.21
N PHE A 16 -13.06 -7.31 -16.52
CA PHE A 16 -14.39 -7.41 -17.12
C PHE A 16 -14.29 -7.07 -18.61
N ALA A 17 -15.11 -7.73 -19.44
CA ALA A 17 -15.21 -7.36 -20.85
C ALA A 17 -16.01 -6.05 -20.99
N GLY A 18 -15.58 -5.15 -21.86
CA GLY A 18 -16.27 -3.87 -22.11
C GLY A 18 -15.72 -2.70 -21.27
N ASP A 19 -16.62 -1.80 -20.86
CA ASP A 19 -16.37 -0.58 -20.07
C ASP A 19 -16.33 -0.81 -18.55
N GLY A 20 -16.40 -2.06 -18.10
CA GLY A 20 -16.36 -2.39 -16.68
C GLY A 20 -15.01 -2.06 -16.04
N PHE A 21 -15.04 -1.31 -14.93
CA PHE A 21 -13.85 -1.03 -14.11
C PHE A 21 -13.17 -2.33 -13.67
N GLN A 22 -11.85 -2.40 -13.82
CA GLN A 22 -11.06 -3.51 -13.30
C GLN A 22 -11.18 -3.53 -11.77
N GLN A 23 -11.37 -4.73 -11.20
CA GLN A 23 -11.43 -4.89 -9.76
C GLN A 23 -10.16 -5.57 -9.26
N GLU A 24 -9.55 -5.01 -8.24
CA GLU A 24 -8.32 -5.54 -7.66
C GLU A 24 -8.53 -6.02 -6.23
N ALA A 25 -7.83 -7.09 -5.85
CA ALA A 25 -7.80 -7.60 -4.49
C ALA A 25 -6.42 -8.18 -4.18
N ILE A 26 -6.05 -8.18 -2.89
CA ILE A 26 -4.81 -8.75 -2.41
C ILE A 26 -5.02 -10.23 -2.15
N PHE A 27 -4.07 -11.03 -2.62
CA PHE A 27 -3.99 -12.46 -2.39
C PHE A 27 -2.67 -12.81 -1.73
N VAL A 28 -2.67 -13.93 -1.01
CA VAL A 28 -1.47 -14.60 -0.53
C VAL A 28 -1.44 -16.03 -1.07
N VAL A 29 -0.24 -16.54 -1.33
CA VAL A 29 0.01 -17.91 -1.76
C VAL A 29 1.27 -18.43 -1.08
N ASN A 30 1.42 -19.74 -0.93
CA ASN A 30 2.70 -20.31 -0.51
C ASN A 30 3.79 -20.02 -1.56
N ALA A 31 5.06 -20.03 -1.15
CA ALA A 31 6.19 -19.77 -2.05
C ALA A 31 6.30 -20.77 -3.21
N ASP A 32 5.74 -21.96 -3.07
CA ASP A 32 5.63 -22.98 -4.13
C ASP A 32 4.42 -22.77 -5.06
N GLY A 33 3.61 -21.74 -4.83
CA GLY A 33 2.39 -21.45 -5.59
C GLY A 33 1.13 -22.15 -5.08
N SER A 34 1.20 -22.95 -4.02
CA SER A 34 0.05 -23.64 -3.44
C SER A 34 -0.79 -22.76 -2.49
N ASN A 35 -2.03 -23.18 -2.22
CA ASN A 35 -2.94 -22.54 -1.26
C ASN A 35 -3.19 -21.03 -1.49
N PRO A 36 -3.63 -20.61 -2.69
CA PRO A 36 -3.99 -19.22 -2.93
C PRO A 36 -5.19 -18.82 -2.07
N ARG A 37 -5.08 -17.69 -1.37
CA ARG A 37 -6.14 -17.16 -0.51
C ARG A 37 -6.32 -15.65 -0.74
N GLN A 38 -7.57 -15.23 -0.88
CA GLN A 38 -7.95 -13.82 -0.98
C GLN A 38 -7.93 -13.18 0.43
N LEU A 39 -7.29 -12.01 0.55
CA LEU A 39 -7.20 -11.26 1.82
C LEU A 39 -8.13 -10.06 1.88
N THR A 40 -8.35 -9.37 0.75
CA THR A 40 -9.25 -8.21 0.66
C THR A 40 -10.38 -8.48 -0.31
N SER A 41 -11.53 -7.82 -0.12
CA SER A 41 -12.61 -7.88 -1.11
C SER A 41 -12.20 -7.22 -2.43
N TRP A 42 -12.84 -7.65 -3.52
CA TRP A 42 -12.63 -7.06 -4.84
C TRP A 42 -12.96 -5.56 -4.86
N GLY A 43 -12.08 -4.78 -5.47
CA GLY A 43 -12.22 -3.32 -5.62
C GLY A 43 -11.78 -2.52 -4.39
N ILE A 44 -11.16 -3.16 -3.38
CA ILE A 44 -10.67 -2.45 -2.19
C ILE A 44 -9.21 -2.01 -2.36
N ALA A 45 -8.36 -2.89 -2.88
CA ALA A 45 -6.91 -2.64 -2.87
C ALA A 45 -6.43 -2.07 -4.21
N GLU A 46 -5.40 -1.24 -4.13
CA GLU A 46 -4.56 -0.83 -5.25
C GLU A 46 -3.23 -1.62 -5.23
N GLU A 47 -2.49 -1.50 -6.32
CA GLU A 47 -1.17 -2.06 -6.49
C GLU A 47 -0.25 -1.69 -5.30
N HIS A 48 0.65 -2.62 -4.95
CA HIS A 48 1.72 -2.49 -3.93
C HIS A 48 1.32 -2.81 -2.48
N VAL A 49 1.11 -4.11 -2.22
CA VAL A 49 1.13 -4.64 -0.87
C VAL A 49 2.55 -4.87 -0.36
N SER A 50 2.84 -4.45 0.88
CA SER A 50 4.13 -4.67 1.53
C SER A 50 3.97 -5.41 2.86
N TRP A 51 4.86 -6.35 3.13
CA TRP A 51 4.93 -7.08 4.40
C TRP A 51 5.69 -6.31 5.46
N SER A 52 5.29 -6.44 6.72
CA SER A 52 6.15 -6.08 7.84
C SER A 52 7.32 -7.06 7.97
N PRO A 53 8.46 -6.65 8.55
CA PRO A 53 9.63 -7.52 8.73
C PRO A 53 9.36 -8.78 9.58
N ASP A 54 8.43 -8.71 10.52
CA ASP A 54 8.00 -9.86 11.34
C ASP A 54 6.96 -10.77 10.63
N SER A 55 6.59 -10.42 9.40
CA SER A 55 5.56 -11.10 8.59
C SER A 55 4.18 -11.19 9.26
N GLN A 56 3.90 -10.39 10.29
CA GLN A 56 2.62 -10.38 11.00
C GLN A 56 1.60 -9.42 10.39
N TRP A 57 2.07 -8.39 9.70
CA TRP A 57 1.28 -7.30 9.18
C TRP A 57 1.57 -7.04 7.70
N MET A 58 0.61 -6.42 7.04
CA MET A 58 0.68 -5.99 5.66
C MET A 58 0.11 -4.59 5.53
N VAL A 59 0.79 -3.75 4.75
CA VAL A 59 0.35 -2.39 4.40
C VAL A 59 0.01 -2.34 2.92
N PHE A 60 -1.04 -1.61 2.55
CA PHE A 60 -1.50 -1.47 1.17
C PHE A 60 -2.27 -0.17 0.98
N ASN A 61 -2.49 0.24 -0.27
CA ASN A 61 -3.18 1.48 -0.61
C ASN A 61 -4.60 1.19 -1.10
N VAL A 62 -5.49 2.14 -0.85
CA VAL A 62 -6.86 2.17 -1.37
C VAL A 62 -7.03 3.49 -2.11
N ALA A 63 -7.14 3.43 -3.44
CA ALA A 63 -7.19 4.60 -4.31
C ALA A 63 -8.53 4.70 -5.05
N LYS A 64 -8.89 5.91 -5.48
CA LYS A 64 -10.18 6.19 -6.17
C LYS A 64 -10.41 5.33 -7.42
N GLU A 65 -9.34 4.94 -8.10
CA GLU A 65 -9.39 4.15 -9.34
C GLU A 65 -9.74 2.67 -9.12
N SER A 66 -9.73 2.18 -7.88
CA SER A 66 -10.09 0.80 -7.52
C SER A 66 -11.59 0.46 -7.69
N GLY A 67 -12.39 1.36 -8.31
CA GLY A 67 -13.82 1.19 -8.50
C GLY A 67 -14.66 1.54 -7.27
N HIS A 68 -14.04 2.13 -6.25
CA HIS A 68 -14.68 2.55 -5.02
C HIS A 68 -15.57 3.79 -5.26
N PRO A 69 -16.83 3.81 -4.76
CA PRO A 69 -17.68 5.00 -4.87
C PRO A 69 -16.97 6.21 -4.23
N THR A 70 -17.06 7.34 -4.93
CA THR A 70 -16.53 8.63 -4.49
C THR A 70 -17.03 8.96 -3.08
N GLY A 71 -16.11 9.13 -2.12
CA GLY A 71 -16.43 9.39 -0.70
C GLY A 71 -15.96 8.31 0.29
N SER A 72 -15.26 7.27 -0.17
CA SER A 72 -14.72 6.19 0.66
C SER A 72 -13.35 6.53 1.26
N ASN A 73 -13.04 5.86 2.38
CA ASN A 73 -11.80 5.93 3.15
C ASN A 73 -10.55 5.58 2.29
N LEU A 74 -10.12 6.48 1.42
CA LEU A 74 -8.90 6.32 0.63
C LEU A 74 -7.67 6.46 1.52
N GLY A 75 -6.56 5.84 1.09
CA GLY A 75 -5.26 5.98 1.73
C GLY A 75 -4.59 4.67 2.05
N ILE A 76 -3.73 4.70 3.06
CA ILE A 76 -2.92 3.59 3.52
C ILE A 76 -3.70 2.78 4.55
N TYR A 77 -3.79 1.47 4.33
CA TYR A 77 -4.42 0.51 5.22
C TYR A 77 -3.40 -0.43 5.80
N LEU A 78 -3.71 -0.90 7.01
CA LEU A 78 -2.99 -1.94 7.71
C LEU A 78 -3.92 -3.14 7.92
N MET A 79 -3.40 -4.34 7.73
CA MET A 79 -4.09 -5.59 8.08
C MET A 79 -3.10 -6.62 8.59
N ARG A 80 -3.59 -7.61 9.34
CA ARG A 80 -2.80 -8.80 9.67
C ARG A 80 -2.48 -9.58 8.40
N SER A 81 -1.40 -10.35 8.43
CA SER A 81 -1.00 -11.24 7.33
C SER A 81 -2.06 -12.29 6.97
N ASP A 82 -3.01 -12.54 7.88
CA ASP A 82 -4.13 -13.40 7.64
C ASP A 82 -5.36 -12.67 7.03
N GLY A 83 -5.28 -11.36 6.78
CA GLY A 83 -6.36 -10.52 6.26
C GLY A 83 -7.33 -9.99 7.34
N THR A 84 -7.12 -10.33 8.61
CA THR A 84 -7.93 -9.80 9.72
C THR A 84 -7.43 -8.43 10.18
N GLU A 85 -8.19 -7.78 11.06
CA GLU A 85 -7.87 -6.46 11.64
C GLU A 85 -7.56 -5.38 10.58
N GLN A 86 -8.22 -5.44 9.42
CA GLN A 86 -8.08 -4.41 8.40
C GLN A 86 -8.63 -3.07 8.90
N HIS A 87 -7.81 -2.02 8.87
CA HIS A 87 -8.22 -0.67 9.22
C HIS A 87 -7.43 0.38 8.45
N LEU A 88 -8.03 1.57 8.30
CA LEU A 88 -7.38 2.74 7.74
C LEU A 88 -6.27 3.18 8.71
N LEU A 89 -5.04 3.23 8.22
CA LEU A 89 -3.88 3.69 8.96
C LEU A 89 -3.65 5.20 8.76
N TYR A 90 -3.82 5.67 7.53
CA TYR A 90 -3.59 7.07 7.15
C TYR A 90 -4.33 7.42 5.86
N ASN A 91 -5.08 8.52 5.82
CA ASN A 91 -5.84 8.97 4.64
C ASN A 91 -5.31 10.24 3.97
N GLY A 92 -4.07 10.63 4.27
CA GLY A 92 -3.48 11.82 3.67
C GLY A 92 -4.04 13.11 4.24
N ARG A 93 -3.59 14.21 3.63
CA ARG A 93 -4.27 15.49 3.70
C ARG A 93 -5.23 15.52 2.51
N GLU A 94 -6.54 15.52 2.78
CA GLU A 94 -7.62 15.67 1.78
C GLU A 94 -7.92 14.47 0.84
N ASN A 95 -7.67 13.21 1.25
CA ASN A 95 -7.98 12.00 0.47
C ASN A 95 -7.32 11.98 -0.93
N LEU A 96 -6.15 12.61 -1.07
CA LEU A 96 -5.38 12.59 -2.30
C LEU A 96 -4.72 11.21 -2.52
N PRO A 97 -4.33 10.89 -3.76
CA PRO A 97 -3.71 9.62 -4.08
C PRO A 97 -2.44 9.44 -3.25
N ILE A 98 -2.40 8.36 -2.47
CA ILE A 98 -1.22 7.89 -1.76
C ILE A 98 -0.87 6.56 -2.39
N HIS A 99 0.37 6.41 -2.80
CA HIS A 99 0.78 5.22 -3.50
C HIS A 99 1.98 4.56 -2.82
N LYS A 100 2.00 3.23 -2.89
CA LYS A 100 3.19 2.37 -2.73
C LYS A 100 3.78 2.39 -1.32
N ALA A 101 2.90 2.31 -0.31
CA ALA A 101 3.29 2.15 1.07
C ALA A 101 4.19 0.91 1.30
N HIS A 102 5.31 1.11 2.00
CA HIS A 102 6.28 0.07 2.31
C HIS A 102 6.79 0.15 3.74
N PHE A 103 6.83 -0.98 4.43
CA PHE A 103 7.44 -1.08 5.76
C PHE A 103 8.95 -0.84 5.69
N SER A 104 9.50 -0.14 6.68
CA SER A 104 10.94 -0.08 6.92
C SER A 104 11.48 -1.46 7.34
N PRO A 105 12.77 -1.76 7.10
CA PRO A 105 13.38 -3.03 7.49
C PRO A 105 13.32 -3.33 9.00
N ASP A 106 13.26 -2.29 9.84
CA ASP A 106 13.11 -2.41 11.29
C ASP A 106 11.64 -2.45 11.75
N GLY A 107 10.68 -2.31 10.84
CA GLY A 107 9.24 -2.39 11.10
C GLY A 107 8.65 -1.19 11.81
N LYS A 108 9.43 -0.11 12.03
CA LYS A 108 9.00 1.06 12.81
C LYS A 108 8.35 2.15 11.97
N LYS A 109 8.55 2.14 10.66
CA LYS A 109 8.16 3.23 9.75
C LYS A 109 7.48 2.70 8.50
N ILE A 110 6.68 3.55 7.86
CA ILE A 110 6.10 3.35 6.54
C ILE A 110 6.61 4.45 5.61
N LEU A 111 7.12 4.06 4.44
CA LEU A 111 7.53 4.93 3.34
C LEU A 111 6.46 4.91 2.25
N PHE A 112 6.09 6.04 1.68
CA PHE A 112 5.03 6.13 0.68
C PHE A 112 5.18 7.39 -0.18
N GLY A 113 4.60 7.36 -1.39
CA GLY A 113 4.44 8.58 -2.19
C GLY A 113 3.26 9.40 -1.66
N CYS A 114 3.42 10.71 -1.57
CA CYS A 114 2.44 11.64 -1.01
C CYS A 114 2.33 12.90 -1.87
N TRP A 115 1.17 13.55 -1.87
CA TRP A 115 1.00 14.81 -2.59
C TRP A 115 1.46 16.01 -1.77
N SER A 116 2.30 16.85 -2.34
CA SER A 116 2.76 18.11 -1.78
C SER A 116 1.92 19.29 -2.28
N PHE A 117 1.23 19.97 -1.38
CA PHE A 117 0.44 21.17 -1.73
C PHE A 117 1.31 22.40 -2.00
N THR A 118 2.52 22.45 -1.44
CA THR A 118 3.44 23.56 -1.67
C THR A 118 4.05 23.50 -3.06
N ASN A 119 4.39 22.29 -3.52
CA ASN A 119 5.06 22.08 -4.81
C ASN A 119 4.07 21.70 -5.92
N GLN A 120 2.84 21.30 -5.57
CA GLN A 120 1.86 20.72 -6.49
C GLN A 120 2.43 19.51 -7.26
N SER A 121 3.16 18.65 -6.55
CA SER A 121 3.84 17.46 -7.09
C SER A 121 3.77 16.27 -6.14
N ASN A 122 4.09 15.08 -6.63
CA ASN A 122 4.33 13.91 -5.78
C ASN A 122 5.69 14.03 -5.08
N ASP A 123 5.69 13.85 -3.77
CA ASP A 123 6.85 13.82 -2.88
C ASP A 123 6.99 12.41 -2.27
N ILE A 124 8.12 12.16 -1.59
CA ILE A 124 8.30 10.94 -0.78
C ILE A 124 8.13 11.29 0.69
N CYS A 125 7.20 10.60 1.34
CA CYS A 125 6.91 10.75 2.76
C CYS A 125 7.30 9.51 3.56
N VAL A 126 7.57 9.74 4.84
CA VAL A 126 7.73 8.69 5.85
C VAL A 126 6.85 9.02 7.05
N MET A 127 6.21 8.00 7.61
CA MET A 127 5.49 8.08 8.88
C MET A 127 5.91 6.95 9.83
N ASP A 128 5.60 7.09 11.11
CA ASP A 128 5.72 5.98 12.05
C ASP A 128 4.63 4.94 11.77
N VAL A 129 4.91 3.67 12.08
CA VAL A 129 4.02 2.52 11.79
C VAL A 129 2.61 2.65 12.39
N LYS A 130 2.42 3.56 13.35
CA LYS A 130 1.12 3.88 13.97
C LYS A 130 0.30 4.93 13.19
N GLY A 131 0.79 5.39 12.03
CA GLY A 131 0.12 6.41 11.21
C GLY A 131 0.38 7.85 11.67
N THR A 132 1.38 8.06 12.53
CA THR A 132 1.71 9.36 13.13
C THR A 132 3.04 9.90 12.60
N ASN A 133 3.35 11.17 12.88
CA ASN A 133 4.64 11.79 12.57
C ASN A 133 5.01 11.67 11.08
N VAL A 134 4.07 12.06 10.21
CA VAL A 134 4.29 12.13 8.76
C VAL A 134 5.26 13.27 8.46
N VAL A 135 6.32 12.95 7.72
CA VAL A 135 7.38 13.88 7.30
C VAL A 135 7.69 13.66 5.83
N ASP A 136 7.82 14.75 5.09
CA ASP A 136 8.29 14.77 3.71
C ASP A 136 9.82 14.61 3.73
N ILE A 137 10.34 13.52 3.19
CA ILE A 137 11.78 13.22 3.20
C ILE A 137 12.46 13.59 1.87
N ILE A 138 11.71 13.62 0.78
CA ILE A 138 12.14 14.14 -0.52
C ILE A 138 11.03 15.06 -1.01
N SER A 139 11.39 16.32 -1.24
CA SER A 139 10.51 17.36 -1.72
C SER A 139 11.30 18.23 -2.69
N THR A 140 11.17 17.92 -3.97
CA THR A 140 11.88 18.59 -5.06
C THR A 140 10.86 19.33 -5.92
N PRO A 141 10.87 20.68 -5.91
CA PRO A 141 9.94 21.45 -6.72
C PRO A 141 10.00 21.05 -8.20
N ASP A 142 8.83 21.00 -8.84
CA ASP A 142 8.66 20.70 -10.27
C ASP A 142 8.98 19.26 -10.70
N PHE A 143 9.17 18.33 -9.75
CA PHE A 143 9.38 16.90 -10.04
C PHE A 143 8.38 16.00 -9.32
N ASP A 144 7.98 14.92 -9.99
CA ASP A 144 7.12 13.87 -9.42
C ASP A 144 7.95 12.70 -8.91
N GLU A 145 7.98 12.52 -7.60
CA GLU A 145 8.66 11.42 -6.94
C GLU A 145 7.73 10.21 -6.74
N ASN A 146 8.18 9.04 -7.19
CA ASN A 146 7.31 7.86 -7.28
C ASN A 146 8.07 6.54 -7.05
N PHE A 147 7.33 5.51 -6.63
CA PHE A 147 7.83 4.13 -6.45
C PHE A 147 8.98 4.00 -5.44
N PRO A 148 8.85 4.58 -4.23
CA PRO A 148 9.90 4.46 -3.23
C PRO A 148 9.98 3.04 -2.67
N SER A 149 11.20 2.59 -2.33
CA SER A 149 11.42 1.32 -1.66
C SER A 149 12.58 1.43 -0.69
N TRP A 150 12.51 0.72 0.44
CA TRP A 150 13.65 0.59 1.33
C TRP A 150 14.67 -0.40 0.75
N GLY A 151 15.96 -0.08 0.88
CA GLY A 151 17.03 -1.05 0.68
C GLY A 151 17.10 -2.07 1.82
N THR A 152 17.85 -3.15 1.62
CA THR A 152 18.19 -4.07 2.72
C THR A 152 19.10 -3.37 3.72
N ALA A 153 18.87 -3.61 5.02
CA ALA A 153 19.85 -3.22 6.03
C ALA A 153 21.18 -3.98 5.76
N PRO A 154 22.35 -3.31 5.89
CA PRO A 154 23.65 -3.98 5.81
C PRO A 154 23.86 -4.99 6.93
#